data_AF-X0VU45-F1
#
_entry.id   AF-X0VU45-F1
#
_cell.length_a   1.000
_cell.length_b   1.000
_cell.length_c   1.000
_cell.angle_alpha   90.00
_cell.angle_beta   90.00
_cell.angle_gamma   90.00
#
_symmetry.space_group_name_H-M   'P 1'
#
loop_
_entity.id
_entity.type
_entity.pdbx_description
1 polymer ?
#
loop_
_entity_poly.entity_id
_entity_poly.type
_entity_poly.pdbx_seq_one_letter_code
_entity_poly.pdbx_strand_id
1 'polypeptide(L)' 'LAEKLGVKKSEVEIISGHTSKIKKIKVIGEAEKIEKNLQRFFS' A
#
# COMPACT_ATOMS: atom_id res chain seq x y z
N LEU A 1 -4.66 3.90 2.91
CA LEU A 1 -4.00 2.74 2.30
C LEU A 1 -3.38 1.84 3.35
N ALA A 2 -2.45 2.33 4.17
CA ALA A 2 -1.77 1.54 5.21
C ALA A 2 -2.73 0.70 6.06
N GLU A 3 -3.78 1.31 6.62
CA GLU A 3 -4.83 0.63 7.38
C GLU A 3 -5.56 -0.47 6.58
N LYS A 4 -5.93 -0.17 5.32
CA LYS A 4 -6.61 -1.14 4.44
C LYS A 4 -5.73 -2.34 4.09
N LEU A 5 -4.42 -2.12 4.01
CA LEU A 5 -3.43 -3.18 3.79
C LEU A 5 -2.99 -3.87 5.10
N GLY A 6 -3.41 -3.34 6.26
CA GLY A 6 -3.03 -3.84 7.57
C GLY A 6 -1.56 -3.57 7.96
N VAL A 7 -0.95 -2.52 7.40
CA VAL A 7 0.45 -2.12 7.64
C VAL A 7 0.51 -0.75 8.33
N LYS A 8 1.69 -0.39 8.87
CA LYS A 8 1.95 0.93 9.47
C LYS A 8 2.16 1.99 8.38
N LYS A 9 1.93 3.26 8.71
CA LYS A 9 2.20 4.38 7.79
C LYS A 9 3.67 4.47 7.38
N SER A 10 4.59 4.14 8.29
CA SER A 10 6.04 4.10 8.03
C SER A 10 6.45 3.02 7.03
N GLU A 11 5.57 2.06 6.76
CA GLU A 11 5.81 0.97 5.82
C GLU A 11 5.23 1.26 4.42
N VAL A 12 4.67 2.46 4.21
CA VAL A 12 4.16 2.92 2.93
C VAL A 12 4.93 4.17 2.51
N GLU A 13 5.60 4.08 1.38
CA GLU A 13 6.39 5.18 0.83
C GLU A 13 5.90 5.51 -0.58
N ILE A 14 5.76 6.81 -0.88
CA ILE A 14 5.50 7.26 -2.25
C ILE A 14 6.85 7.36 -2.96
N ILE A 15 7.06 6.52 -3.97
CA ILE A 15 8.32 6.52 -4.73
C ILE A 15 8.25 7.46 -5.95
N SER A 16 7.05 7.79 -6.45
CA SER A 16 6.87 8.82 -7.48
C SER A 16 5.45 9.39 -7.53
N GLY A 17 5.30 10.59 -8.13
CA GLY A 17 3.99 11.22 -8.32
C GLY A 17 3.44 11.95 -7.10
N HIS A 18 4.30 12.57 -6.27
CA HIS A 18 3.90 13.25 -5.02
C HIS A 18 2.80 14.31 -5.21
N THR A 19 2.79 15.03 -6.32
CA THR A 19 1.74 16.01 -6.67
C THR A 19 0.81 15.52 -7.78
N SER A 20 1.09 14.36 -8.37
CA SER A 20 0.34 13.78 -9.47
C SER A 20 -0.93 13.08 -8.98
N LYS A 21 -1.94 13.00 -9.87
CA LYS A 21 -3.15 12.19 -9.65
C LYS A 21 -2.82 10.69 -9.52
N ILE A 22 -1.86 10.21 -10.29
CA ILE A 22 -1.36 8.82 -10.24
C ILE A 22 -0.06 8.80 -9.45
N LYS A 23 0.03 7.91 -8.46
CA LYS A 23 1.18 7.75 -7.56
C LYS A 23 1.72 6.35 -7.68
N LYS A 24 3.04 6.22 -7.70
CA LYS A 24 3.71 4.93 -7.50
C LYS A 24 4.15 4.86 -6.05
N ILE A 25 3.85 3.75 -5.40
CA ILE A 25 4.12 3.54 -3.99
C ILE A 25 4.88 2.23 -3.79
N LYS A 26 5.68 2.19 -2.73
CA LYS A 26 6.31 0.98 -2.19
C LYS A 26 5.63 0.68 -0.86
N VAL A 27 5.29 -0.59 -0.66
CA VAL A 27 4.73 -1.09 0.59
C VAL A 27 5.66 -2.18 1.09
N ILE A 28 6.02 -2.12 2.37
CA ILE A 28 6.90 -3.09 3.05
C ILE A 28 6.08 -3.83 4.10
N GLY A 29 6.30 -5.13 4.25
CA GLY A 29 5.61 -5.95 5.25
C GLY A 29 5.47 -7.40 4.82
N GLU A 30 4.70 -8.17 5.58
CA GLU A 30 4.41 -9.58 5.30
C GLU A 30 3.60 -9.75 4.02
N ALA A 31 4.15 -10.48 3.05
CA ALA A 31 3.57 -10.63 1.71
C ALA A 31 2.16 -11.23 1.75
N GLU A 32 1.95 -12.36 2.44
CA GLU A 32 0.65 -13.04 2.50
C GLU A 32 -0.47 -12.12 3.06
N LYS A 33 -0.15 -11.36 4.11
CA LYS A 33 -1.09 -10.43 4.73
C LYS A 33 -1.43 -9.28 3.79
N ILE A 34 -0.43 -8.74 3.12
CA ILE A 34 -0.61 -7.66 2.14
C ILE A 34 -1.46 -8.16 0.96
N GLU A 35 -1.14 -9.31 0.38
CA GLU A 35 -1.87 -9.90 -0.76
C GLU A 35 -3.34 -10.17 -0.43
N LYS A 36 -3.62 -10.80 0.73
CA LYS A 36 -4.98 -11.08 1.19
C LYS A 36 -5.80 -9.80 1.33
N ASN A 37 -5.21 -8.76 1.93
CA ASN A 37 -5.89 -7.48 2.11
C ASN A 37 -6.02 -6.69 0.80
N LEU A 38 -5.07 -6.82 -0.13
CA LEU A 38 -5.15 -6.25 -1.47
C LEU A 38 -6.32 -6.86 -2.25
N GLN A 39 -6.46 -8.18 -2.27
CA GLN A 39 -7.56 -8.86 -2.94
C GLN A 39 -8.92 -8.37 -2.43
N ARG A 40 -9.06 -8.24 -1.10
CA ARG A 40 -10.27 -7.69 -0.46
C ARG A 40 -10.52 -6.21 -0.78
N PHE A 41 -9.46 -5.44 -1.05
CA PHE A 41 -9.60 -4.03 -1.36
C PHE A 41 -10.13 -3.78 -2.77
N PHE A 42 -9.85 -4.69 -3.71
CA PHE A 42 -10.26 -4.59 -5.11
C PHE A 42 -11.53 -5.39 -5.46
N SER A 43 -12.04 -6.20 -4.52
CA SER A 43 -13.37 -6.81 -4.58
C SER A 43 -14.46 -5.82 -4.16
#